data_AF-A0A366E5L7-F1
#
_entry.id   AF-A0A366E5L7-F1
#
_cell.length_a   1.000
_cell.length_b   1.000
_cell.length_c   1.000
_cell.angle_alpha   90.00
_cell.angle_beta   90.00
_cell.angle_gamma   90.00
#
_symmetry.space_group_name_H-M   'P 1'
#
loop_
_entity.id
_entity.type
_entity.pdbx_description
1 polymer ?
#
loop_
_entity_poly.entity_id
_entity_poly.type
_entity_poly.pdbx_seq_one_letter_code
_entity_poly.pdbx_strand_id
1 'polypeptide(L)'
;MSTYRTLPLRDRLRAALPAAIKARDGAAISALRSALGAIDNAGAVDLGDRRAGALEGSPVGVGSAEVARRTLSESDIEAVVRAEIAERRSAATEYDASGSADRAGRLRAEADALESHL
;
A
#
# COMPACT_ATOMS: atom_id res chain seq x y z
N MET A 1 -3.62 -12.43 -22.67
CA MET A 1 -2.38 -12.57 -21.88
C MET A 1 -2.06 -11.22 -21.26
N SER A 2 -2.39 -11.07 -19.98
CA SER A 2 -2.33 -9.82 -19.22
C SER A 2 -0.90 -9.33 -19.03
N THR A 3 -0.53 -8.28 -19.75
CA THR A 3 0.79 -7.62 -19.70
C THR A 3 1.08 -6.89 -18.37
N TYR A 4 0.20 -7.02 -17.36
CA TYR A 4 0.29 -6.27 -16.10
C TYR A 4 1.13 -7.00 -15.03
N ARG A 5 1.41 -8.30 -15.17
CA ARG A 5 2.10 -9.08 -14.12
C ARG A 5 3.61 -8.84 -14.05
N THR A 6 4.18 -8.12 -15.01
CA THR A 6 5.61 -7.77 -15.04
C THR A 6 5.92 -6.39 -14.48
N LEU A 7 4.90 -5.60 -14.12
CA LEU A 7 5.10 -4.28 -13.53
C LEU A 7 5.35 -4.39 -12.02
N PRO A 8 6.19 -3.51 -11.44
CA PRO A 8 6.32 -3.40 -10.00
C PRO A 8 4.96 -3.23 -9.33
N LEU A 9 4.78 -3.82 -8.15
CA LEU A 9 3.47 -3.84 -7.46
C LEU A 9 2.86 -2.43 -7.30
N ARG A 10 3.65 -1.42 -6.94
CA ARG A 10 3.18 -0.03 -6.83
C ARG A 10 2.58 0.49 -8.14
N ASP A 11 3.20 0.17 -9.27
CA ASP A 11 2.73 0.61 -10.58
C ASP A 11 1.50 -0.18 -11.04
N ARG A 12 1.41 -1.48 -10.69
CA ARG A 12 0.18 -2.27 -10.87
C ARG A 12 -1.01 -1.62 -10.14
N LEU A 13 -0.85 -1.28 -8.86
CA LEU A 13 -1.90 -0.64 -8.06
C LEU A 13 -2.30 0.74 -8.62
N ARG A 14 -1.31 1.55 -9.04
CA ARG A 14 -1.57 2.86 -9.69
C ARG A 14 -2.34 2.71 -11.00
N ALA A 15 -1.95 1.73 -11.83
CA ALA A 15 -2.59 1.47 -13.12
C ALA A 15 -4.01 0.89 -12.96
N ALA A 16 -4.29 0.19 -11.87
CA ALA A 16 -5.60 -0.37 -11.57
C ALA A 16 -6.63 0.69 -11.16
N LEU A 17 -6.21 1.78 -10.52
CA LEU A 17 -7.12 2.79 -9.98
C LEU A 17 -8.03 3.45 -11.04
N PRO A 18 -7.54 3.89 -12.21
CA PRO A 18 -8.41 4.40 -13.28
C PRO A 18 -9.45 3.39 -13.76
N ALA A 19 -9.08 2.10 -13.83
CA ALA A 19 -9.99 1.04 -14.24
C ALA A 19 -11.10 0.83 -13.20
N ALA A 20 -10.75 0.80 -11.91
CA ALA A 20 -11.70 0.72 -10.80
C ALA A 20 -12.68 1.91 -10.79
N ILE A 21 -12.17 3.13 -11.02
CA ILE A 21 -13.01 4.34 -11.16
C ILE A 21 -13.98 4.21 -12.32
N LYS A 22 -13.52 3.74 -13.48
CA LYS A 22 -14.36 3.56 -14.67
C LYS A 22 -15.43 2.49 -14.46
N ALA A 23 -15.10 1.41 -13.75
CA ALA A 23 -16.03 0.36 -13.35
C ALA A 23 -16.99 0.77 -12.23
N ARG A 24 -16.75 1.93 -11.57
CA ARG A 24 -17.45 2.39 -10.37
C ARG A 24 -17.35 1.38 -9.21
N ASP A 25 -16.25 0.66 -9.13
CA ASP A 25 -15.97 -0.28 -8.06
C ASP A 25 -15.48 0.47 -6.81
N GLY A 26 -16.43 0.83 -5.94
CA GLY A 26 -16.15 1.61 -4.74
C GLY A 26 -15.18 0.92 -3.78
N ALA A 27 -15.24 -0.41 -3.67
CA ALA A 27 -14.36 -1.19 -2.81
C ALA A 27 -12.93 -1.15 -3.35
N ALA A 28 -12.73 -1.44 -4.64
CA ALA A 28 -11.41 -1.36 -5.26
C ALA A 28 -10.83 0.06 -5.19
N ILE A 29 -11.63 1.10 -5.44
CA ILE A 29 -11.16 2.50 -5.34
C ILE A 29 -10.68 2.84 -3.93
N SER A 30 -11.47 2.49 -2.91
CA SER A 30 -11.15 2.71 -1.49
C SER A 30 -9.84 2.00 -1.13
N ALA A 31 -9.76 0.70 -1.43
CA ALA A 31 -8.63 -0.14 -1.08
C ALA A 31 -7.34 0.29 -1.79
N LEU A 32 -7.39 0.57 -3.10
CA LEU A 32 -6.23 1.00 -3.88
C LEU A 32 -5.67 2.34 -3.40
N ARG A 33 -6.53 3.31 -3.06
CA ARG A 33 -6.09 4.61 -2.52
C ARG A 33 -5.44 4.46 -1.15
N SER A 34 -6.05 3.67 -0.27
CA SER A 34 -5.50 3.37 1.06
C SER A 34 -4.13 2.74 0.95
N ALA A 35 -4.00 1.67 0.17
CA ALA A 35 -2.74 0.94 0.00
C ALA A 35 -1.63 1.83 -0.60
N LEU A 36 -1.95 2.65 -1.61
CA LEU A 36 -0.99 3.59 -2.19
C LEU A 36 -0.52 4.65 -1.19
N GLY A 37 -1.41 5.12 -0.31
CA GLY A 37 -1.06 6.01 0.79
C GLY A 37 -0.18 5.32 1.85
N ALA A 38 -0.52 4.09 2.25
CA ALA A 38 0.27 3.31 3.19
C ALA A 38 1.70 3.05 2.69
N ILE A 39 1.86 2.73 1.40
CA ILE A 39 3.17 2.57 0.75
C ILE A 39 3.96 3.89 0.78
N ASP A 40 3.31 5.03 0.52
CA ASP A 40 3.98 6.34 0.55
C ASP A 40 4.45 6.69 1.97
N ASN A 41 3.59 6.46 2.96
CA ASN A 41 3.89 6.66 4.38
C ASN A 41 5.03 5.75 4.87
N ALA A 42 5.01 4.46 4.51
CA ALA A 42 6.08 3.52 4.87
C ALA A 42 7.43 3.97 4.30
N GLY A 43 7.45 4.48 3.06
CA GLY A 43 8.64 5.08 2.47
C GLY A 43 9.11 6.35 3.20
N ALA A 44 8.20 7.15 3.73
CA ALA A 44 8.54 8.35 4.50
C ALA A 44 9.12 8.00 5.90
N VAL A 45 8.55 7.02 6.59
CA VAL A 45 9.03 6.55 7.91
C VAL A 45 10.44 5.99 7.83
N ASP A 46 10.70 5.11 6.85
CA ASP A 46 12.04 4.51 6.63
C ASP A 46 13.12 5.57 6.35
N LEU A 47 12.80 6.64 5.61
CA LEU A 47 13.71 7.77 5.40
C LEU A 47 13.94 8.59 6.67
N GLY A 48 12.93 8.72 7.54
CA GLY A 48 13.00 9.44 8.80
C GLY A 48 13.88 8.73 9.84
N ASP A 49 13.69 7.42 10.01
CA ASP A 49 14.46 6.57 10.95
C ASP A 49 15.96 6.62 10.64
N ARG A 50 16.33 6.48 9.36
CA ARG A 50 17.74 6.58 8.94
C ARG A 50 18.35 7.96 9.18
N ARG A 51 17.57 9.04 9.03
CA ARG A 51 18.07 10.40 9.35
C ARG A 51 18.27 10.57 10.84
N ALA A 52 17.35 10.09 11.67
CA ALA A 52 17.48 10.15 13.13
C ALA A 52 18.75 9.45 13.61
N GLY A 53 19.05 8.24 13.10
CA GLY A 53 20.30 7.53 13.42
C GLY A 53 21.57 8.17 12.86
N ALA A 54 21.49 8.89 11.73
CA ALA A 54 22.64 9.59 11.14
C ALA A 54 22.97 10.92 11.85
N LEU A 55 22.02 11.54 12.56
CA LEU A 55 22.23 12.81 13.26
C LEU A 55 23.07 12.67 14.55
N GLU A 56 23.26 11.46 15.07
CA GLU A 56 24.18 11.20 16.21
C GLU A 56 25.65 11.02 15.78
N GLY A 57 25.94 11.04 14.47
CA GLY A 57 27.29 10.99 13.88
C GLY A 57 27.50 12.12 12.87
N SER A 58 27.93 13.28 13.34
CA SER A 58 28.16 14.52 12.55
C SER A 58 29.32 14.39 11.53
N PRO A 59 29.59 15.39 10.67
CA PRO A 59 28.82 15.85 9.50
C PRO A 59 29.68 15.78 8.21
N VAL A 60 29.07 16.11 7.05
CA VAL A 60 29.65 16.57 5.75
C VAL A 60 29.24 15.71 4.55
N GLY A 61 28.61 16.39 3.58
CA GLY A 61 28.41 15.88 2.23
C GLY A 61 27.40 16.68 1.43
N VAL A 62 27.67 17.97 1.19
CA VAL A 62 26.97 18.73 0.14
C VAL A 62 27.49 18.22 -1.20
N GLY A 63 26.63 17.57 -1.96
CA GLY A 63 26.93 17.07 -3.30
C GLY A 63 25.80 16.19 -3.81
N SER A 64 25.06 16.68 -4.82
CA SER A 64 24.13 15.91 -5.64
C SER A 64 22.83 15.46 -4.96
N ALA A 65 21.87 16.38 -4.91
CA ALA A 65 20.47 16.15 -4.57
C ALA A 65 19.70 15.30 -5.63
N GLU A 66 20.29 14.22 -6.15
CA GLU A 66 19.71 13.44 -7.25
C GLU A 66 19.43 11.95 -6.92
N VAL A 67 20.15 11.25 -6.03
CA VAL A 67 19.97 9.76 -5.92
C VAL A 67 20.16 9.17 -4.52
N ALA A 68 19.25 9.47 -3.58
CA ALA A 68 19.07 8.60 -2.39
C ALA A 68 17.64 8.61 -1.82
N ARG A 69 16.61 8.71 -2.67
CA ARG A 69 15.31 8.08 -2.35
C ARG A 69 15.43 6.60 -2.71
N ARG A 70 16.17 5.83 -1.91
CA ARG A 70 16.18 4.37 -2.06
C ARG A 70 14.79 3.90 -1.65
N THR A 71 14.00 3.60 -2.67
CA THR A 71 12.56 3.33 -2.64
C THR A 71 12.34 2.01 -1.89
N LEU A 72 11.22 1.86 -1.17
CA LEU A 72 10.78 0.57 -0.61
C LEU A 72 11.02 -0.54 -1.63
N SER A 73 11.62 -1.65 -1.20
CA SER A 73 11.83 -2.80 -2.08
C SER A 73 10.47 -3.37 -2.49
N GLU A 74 10.44 -4.16 -3.56
CA GLU A 74 9.19 -4.81 -3.97
C GLU A 74 8.61 -5.70 -2.85
N SER A 75 9.48 -6.35 -2.07
CA SER A 75 9.07 -7.15 -0.91
C SER A 75 8.51 -6.29 0.23
N ASP A 76 9.05 -5.09 0.48
CA ASP A 76 8.50 -4.17 1.48
C ASP A 76 7.11 -3.67 1.04
N ILE A 77 6.94 -3.38 -0.25
CA ILE A 77 5.65 -2.97 -0.82
C ILE A 77 4.64 -4.12 -0.71
N GLU A 78 5.04 -5.35 -1.03
CA GLU A 78 4.20 -6.54 -0.85
C GLU A 78 3.81 -6.73 0.62
N ALA A 79 4.74 -6.55 1.56
CA ALA A 79 4.47 -6.65 2.99
C ALA A 79 3.44 -5.61 3.46
N VAL A 80 3.56 -4.36 3.01
CA VAL A 80 2.57 -3.31 3.29
C VAL A 80 1.20 -3.68 2.74
N VAL A 81 1.11 -4.16 1.50
CA VAL A 81 -0.17 -4.56 0.88
C VAL A 81 -0.79 -5.76 1.60
N ARG A 82 0.02 -6.76 2.00
CA ARG A 82 -0.46 -7.90 2.79
C ARG A 82 -0.96 -7.48 4.17
N ALA A 83 -0.29 -6.53 4.83
CA ALA A 83 -0.76 -5.97 6.09
C ALA A 83 -2.13 -5.28 5.89
N GLU A 84 -2.28 -4.44 4.86
CA GLU A 84 -3.57 -3.79 4.53
C GLU A 84 -4.71 -4.79 4.26
N ILE A 85 -4.41 -5.94 3.64
CA ILE A 85 -5.37 -7.04 3.43
C ILE A 85 -5.74 -7.70 4.76
N ALA A 86 -4.74 -8.02 5.59
CA ALA A 86 -4.94 -8.67 6.88
C ALA A 86 -5.78 -7.79 7.82
N GLU A 87 -5.50 -6.50 7.91
CA GLU A 87 -6.26 -5.54 8.71
C GLU A 87 -7.73 -5.49 8.29
N ARG A 88 -8.02 -5.44 6.98
CA ARG A 88 -9.39 -5.47 6.46
C ARG A 88 -10.11 -6.76 6.79
N ARG A 89 -9.43 -7.91 6.69
CA ARG A 89 -9.99 -9.23 7.05
C ARG A 89 -10.27 -9.33 8.54
N SER A 90 -9.37 -8.82 9.38
CA SER A 90 -9.55 -8.77 10.84
C SER A 90 -10.75 -7.90 11.20
N ALA A 91 -10.78 -6.66 10.72
CA ALA A 91 -11.87 -5.73 10.95
C ALA A 91 -13.22 -6.28 10.44
N ALA A 92 -13.23 -6.97 9.29
CA ALA A 92 -14.43 -7.64 8.80
C ALA A 92 -14.95 -8.71 9.78
N THR A 93 -14.05 -9.47 10.39
CA THR A 93 -14.40 -10.49 11.39
C THR A 93 -15.00 -9.85 12.64
N GLU A 94 -14.43 -8.73 13.10
CA GLU A 94 -14.94 -7.97 14.25
C GLU A 94 -16.32 -7.35 13.96
N TYR A 95 -16.54 -6.83 12.75
CA TYR A 95 -17.84 -6.31 12.34
C TYR A 95 -18.90 -7.40 12.19
N ASP A 96 -18.51 -8.60 11.75
CA ASP A 96 -19.41 -9.75 11.68
C ASP A 96 -19.86 -10.17 13.09
N ALA A 97 -18.92 -10.27 14.02
CA ALA A 97 -19.17 -10.61 15.42
C ALA A 97 -20.09 -9.59 16.14
N SER A 98 -20.10 -8.33 15.67
CA SER A 98 -20.95 -7.25 16.20
C SER A 98 -22.25 -7.05 15.40
N GLY A 99 -22.58 -7.94 14.45
CA GLY A 99 -23.83 -7.91 13.68
C GLY A 99 -23.85 -6.93 12.50
N SER A 100 -22.71 -6.33 12.16
CA SER A 100 -22.58 -5.36 11.06
C SER A 100 -22.15 -6.03 9.74
N ALA A 101 -22.96 -6.98 9.25
CA ALA A 101 -22.62 -7.81 8.09
C ALA A 101 -22.35 -7.02 6.79
N ASP A 102 -23.05 -5.90 6.55
CA ASP A 102 -22.79 -5.03 5.39
C ASP A 102 -21.39 -4.41 5.44
N ARG A 103 -20.97 -3.92 6.62
CA ARG A 103 -19.63 -3.37 6.85
C ARG A 103 -18.56 -4.43 6.68
N ALA A 104 -18.80 -5.62 7.21
CA ALA A 104 -17.91 -6.77 7.04
C ALA A 104 -17.77 -7.16 5.55
N GLY A 105 -18.88 -7.22 4.81
CA GLY A 105 -18.90 -7.51 3.38
C GLY A 105 -18.10 -6.50 2.55
N ARG A 106 -18.22 -5.20 2.85
CA ARG A 106 -17.43 -4.16 2.20
C ARG A 106 -15.93 -4.34 2.43
N LEU A 107 -15.51 -4.60 3.67
CA LEU A 107 -14.10 -4.80 4.01
C LEU A 107 -13.51 -6.05 3.37
N ARG A 108 -14.29 -7.13 3.26
CA ARG A 108 -13.89 -8.33 2.51
C ARG A 108 -13.68 -8.01 1.03
N ALA A 109 -14.63 -7.32 0.40
CA ALA A 109 -14.50 -6.90 -1.00
C ALA A 109 -13.29 -6.00 -1.24
N GLU A 110 -12.96 -5.10 -0.31
CA GLU A 110 -11.74 -4.30 -0.37
C GLU A 110 -10.47 -5.17 -0.29
N ALA A 111 -10.44 -6.16 0.60
CA ALA A 111 -9.33 -7.09 0.75
C ALA A 111 -9.14 -7.95 -0.52
N ASP A 112 -10.22 -8.49 -1.08
CA ASP A 112 -10.19 -9.30 -2.30
C ASP A 112 -9.72 -8.48 -3.52
N ALA A 113 -10.11 -7.19 -3.60
CA ALA A 113 -9.63 -6.29 -4.64
C ALA A 113 -8.11 -6.08 -4.57
N LEU A 114 -7.53 -5.96 -3.37
CA LEU A 114 -6.08 -5.85 -3.21
C LEU A 114 -5.35 -7.17 -3.48
N GLU A 115 -5.89 -8.30 -3.01
CA GLU A 115 -5.29 -9.63 -3.21
C GLU A 115 -5.16 -9.99 -4.70
N SER A 116 -6.09 -9.52 -5.53
CA SER A 116 -6.06 -9.70 -6.99
C SER A 116 -4.82 -9.07 -7.67
N HIS A 117 -4.06 -8.23 -6.96
CA HIS A 117 -2.85 -7.58 -7.46
C HIS A 117 -1.55 -8.19 -6.95
N LEU A 118 -1.58 -9.19 -6.06
CA LEU A 118 -0.39 -9.92 -5.61
C LEU A 118 -0.02 -10.99 -6.66
#